data_AF-A0A9D4DMH4-F1
#
_entry.id   AF-A0A9D4DMH4-F1
#
_cell.length_a   1.000
_cell.length_b   1.000
_cell.length_c   1.000
_cell.angle_alpha   90.00
_cell.angle_beta   90.00
_cell.angle_gamma   90.00
#
_symmetry.space_group_name_H-M   'P 1'
#
loop_
_entity.id
_entity.type
_entity.pdbx_description
1 polymer ?
#
loop_
_entity_poly.entity_id
_entity_poly.type
_entity_poly.pdbx_seq_one_letter_code
_entity_poly.pdbx_strand_id
1 'polypeptide(L)'
;MKNETVISEMKNEDVICEMKNTAVICEMKNETVISEMKNETVISEMKNETVICEMKNEAVICEMKNETVICEMKNETVICEMKNETVISEMKNETVICEMKNETVICEMKNEAVICEMKNEGVICEMKNEAVICEMKNETVICEMKNEAVICEMKNETVICEMKNEAVICEMKNETVICEMKNETVICEMKNETVICEMKNEAVICEMKNEGVICEMKNEAVICEMKNETVISEMKNEDVICEMKNTAVI
;
A
#
# COMPACT_ATOMS: atom_id res chain seq x y z
N MET A 1 20.05 35.90 -7.43
CA MET A 1 21.05 34.86 -7.66
C MET A 1 20.31 33.55 -7.54
N LYS A 2 20.19 32.79 -8.63
CA LYS A 2 19.54 31.47 -8.62
C LYS A 2 20.41 30.56 -7.73
N ASN A 3 19.82 29.92 -6.73
CA ASN A 3 20.53 28.95 -5.90
C ASN A 3 20.74 27.68 -6.72
N GLU A 4 21.94 27.59 -7.29
CA GLU A 4 22.34 26.85 -8.49
C GLU A 4 22.60 25.35 -8.32
N THR A 5 21.98 24.69 -7.34
CA THR A 5 22.27 23.33 -6.84
C THR A 5 23.11 23.36 -5.56
N VAL A 6 22.62 22.69 -4.52
CA VAL A 6 23.36 22.45 -3.26
C VAL A 6 23.74 20.99 -3.19
N ILE A 7 25.02 20.74 -2.90
CA ILE A 7 25.53 19.40 -2.58
C ILE A 7 26.09 19.46 -1.16
N SER A 8 25.56 18.66 -0.24
CA SER A 8 25.97 18.67 1.16
C SER A 8 26.10 17.27 1.75
N GLU A 9 27.07 17.12 2.65
CA GLU A 9 27.22 15.96 3.52
C GLU A 9 27.17 16.47 4.95
N MET A 10 26.23 15.96 5.75
CA MET A 10 25.98 16.40 7.12
C MET A 10 26.20 15.24 8.08
N LYS A 11 27.20 15.40 8.96
CA LYS A 11 27.60 14.44 10.00
C LYS A 11 27.74 15.17 11.33
N ASN A 12 26.66 15.20 12.10
CA ASN A 12 26.54 15.78 13.43
C ASN A 12 25.66 14.86 14.29
N GLU A 13 25.54 15.16 15.58
CA GLU A 13 24.60 14.47 16.47
C GLU A 13 23.16 14.82 16.05
N ASP A 14 22.82 16.11 16.08
CA ASP A 14 21.53 16.63 15.63
C ASP A 14 21.68 17.58 14.44
N VAL A 15 20.79 17.45 13.46
CA VAL A 15 20.69 18.36 12.31
C VAL A 15 19.27 18.90 12.20
N ILE A 16 19.17 20.24 12.21
CA ILE A 16 17.96 20.95 11.82
C ILE A 16 18.30 21.81 10.61
N CYS A 17 17.65 21.58 9.48
CA CYS A 17 17.94 22.30 8.25
C CYS A 17 16.70 22.65 7.43
N GLU A 18 16.79 23.78 6.74
CA GLU A 18 15.81 24.22 5.75
C GLU A 18 16.55 24.46 4.43
N MET A 19 16.13 23.77 3.37
CA MET A 19 16.77 23.83 2.07
C MET A 19 15.80 24.36 1.01
N LYS A 20 16.12 25.55 0.46
CA LYS A 20 15.37 26.25 -0.58
C LYS A 20 16.27 26.61 -1.76
N ASN A 21 16.34 25.72 -2.73
CA ASN A 21 17.24 25.77 -3.89
C ASN A 21 16.53 25.18 -5.12
N THR A 22 17.12 25.35 -6.30
CA THR A 22 16.61 24.64 -7.49
C THR A 22 16.81 23.14 -7.34
N ALA A 23 18.03 22.70 -7.01
CA ALA A 23 18.33 21.29 -6.77
C ALA A 23 19.08 21.09 -5.46
N VAL A 24 18.82 19.97 -4.78
CA VAL A 24 19.53 19.56 -3.57
C VAL A 24 19.96 18.11 -3.73
N ILE A 25 21.24 17.85 -3.45
CA ILE A 25 21.79 16.51 -3.26
C ILE A 25 22.39 16.47 -1.87
N CYS A 26 21.83 15.67 -0.97
CA CYS A 26 22.33 15.61 0.40
C CYS A 26 22.51 14.19 0.93
N GLU A 27 23.57 14.02 1.73
CA GLU A 27 23.79 12.83 2.54
C GLU A 27 23.77 13.22 4.01
N MET A 28 22.92 12.56 4.81
CA MET A 28 22.74 12.86 6.22
C MET A 28 23.02 11.60 7.06
N LYS A 29 24.03 11.68 7.92
CA LYS A 29 24.46 10.62 8.85
C LYS A 29 24.57 11.18 10.27
N ASN A 30 23.48 11.16 11.00
CA ASN A 30 23.29 11.82 12.29
C ASN A 30 22.48 10.93 13.24
N GLU A 31 22.32 11.34 14.50
CA GLU A 31 21.36 10.70 15.41
C GLU A 31 19.95 11.16 15.05
N THR A 32 19.72 12.48 15.07
CA THR A 32 18.43 13.08 14.70
C THR A 32 18.55 14.04 13.52
N VAL A 33 17.62 13.93 12.57
CA VAL A 33 17.45 14.89 11.48
C VAL A 33 16.03 15.45 11.50
N ILE A 34 15.93 16.77 11.49
CA ILE A 34 14.70 17.50 11.19
C ILE A 34 14.96 18.37 9.96
N SER A 35 14.23 18.13 8.87
CA SER A 35 14.48 18.84 7.61
C SER A 35 13.20 19.31 6.92
N GLU A 36 13.27 20.51 6.35
CA GLU A 36 12.26 21.04 5.44
C GLU A 36 12.91 21.31 4.08
N MET A 37 12.41 20.65 3.03
CA MET A 37 12.97 20.75 1.68
C MET A 37 11.93 21.29 0.71
N LYS A 38 12.21 22.48 0.14
CA LYS A 38 11.38 23.19 -0.84
C LYS A 38 12.19 23.55 -2.08
N ASN A 39 12.27 22.63 -3.03
CA ASN A 39 13.16 22.68 -4.19
C ASN A 39 12.45 22.18 -5.46
N GLU A 40 13.03 22.36 -6.64
CA GLU A 40 12.53 21.68 -7.85
C GLU A 40 12.90 20.19 -7.76
N THR A 41 14.16 19.87 -7.44
CA THR A 41 14.64 18.48 -7.33
C THR A 41 15.37 18.22 -6.02
N VAL A 42 15.07 17.10 -5.37
CA VAL A 42 15.79 16.59 -4.20
C VAL A 42 16.28 15.17 -4.47
N ILE A 43 17.55 14.92 -4.19
CA ILE A 43 18.14 13.59 -4.08
C ILE A 43 18.75 13.48 -2.67
N SER A 44 18.27 12.58 -1.84
CA SER A 44 18.75 12.47 -0.46
C SER A 44 19.02 11.04 -0.03
N GLU A 45 20.15 10.82 0.66
CA GLU A 45 20.43 9.59 1.40
C GLU A 45 20.46 9.91 2.90
N MET A 46 19.61 9.24 3.67
CA MET A 46 19.45 9.48 5.11
C MET A 46 19.72 8.20 5.89
N LYS A 47 20.76 8.22 6.73
CA LYS A 47 21.19 7.13 7.61
C LYS A 47 21.32 7.62 9.05
N ASN A 48 20.22 7.60 9.78
CA ASN A 48 20.10 8.22 11.10
C ASN A 48 19.31 7.33 12.08
N GLU A 49 19.25 7.70 13.35
CA GLU A 49 18.34 7.04 14.29
C GLU A 49 16.90 7.53 14.02
N THR A 50 16.69 8.85 14.07
CA THR A 50 15.40 9.48 13.81
C THR A 50 15.46 10.48 12.66
N VAL A 51 14.51 10.39 11.74
CA VAL A 51 14.28 11.36 10.67
C VAL A 51 12.86 11.91 10.74
N ILE A 52 12.76 13.24 10.76
CA ILE A 52 11.51 13.97 10.56
C ILE A 52 11.71 14.89 9.36
N CYS A 53 10.94 14.70 8.28
CA CYS A 53 11.10 15.53 7.09
C CYS A 53 9.78 15.96 6.45
N GLU A 54 9.75 17.21 6.01
CA GLU A 54 8.70 17.75 5.13
C GLU A 54 9.32 18.06 3.76
N MET A 55 8.77 17.46 2.71
CA MET A 55 9.27 17.60 1.33
C MET A 55 8.18 18.17 0.43
N LYS A 56 8.42 19.35 -0.13
CA LYS A 56 7.55 20.09 -1.05
C LYS A 56 8.33 20.46 -2.32
N ASN A 57 8.39 19.56 -3.28
CA ASN A 57 9.27 19.66 -4.45
C ASN A 57 8.56 19.21 -5.74
N GLU A 58 9.15 19.42 -6.91
CA GLU A 58 8.63 18.80 -8.14
C GLU A 58 9.02 17.31 -8.16
N ALA A 59 10.32 17.00 -7.97
CA ALA A 59 10.83 15.63 -7.97
C ALA A 59 11.63 15.31 -6.71
N VAL A 60 11.36 14.15 -6.10
CA VAL A 60 12.09 13.62 -4.95
C VAL A 60 12.58 12.20 -5.25
N ILE A 61 13.87 11.96 -5.00
CA ILE A 61 14.46 10.63 -4.92
C ILE A 61 15.11 10.50 -3.55
N CYS A 62 14.66 9.55 -2.72
CA CYS A 62 15.25 9.37 -1.40
C CYS A 62 15.49 7.92 -1.02
N GLU A 63 16.64 7.66 -0.39
CA GLU A 63 16.93 6.41 0.31
C GLU A 63 17.01 6.69 1.81
N MET A 64 16.22 5.96 2.60
CA MET A 64 16.11 6.14 4.05
C MET A 64 16.43 4.82 4.76
N LYS A 65 17.46 4.83 5.60
CA LYS A 65 17.93 3.70 6.41
C LYS A 65 18.07 4.14 7.87
N ASN A 66 16.99 4.09 8.62
CA ASN A 66 16.90 4.69 9.96
C ASN A 66 16.16 3.78 10.95
N GLU A 67 16.16 4.12 12.24
CA GLU A 67 15.28 3.44 13.20
C GLU A 67 13.83 3.93 13.01
N THR A 68 13.63 5.25 13.09
CA THR A 68 12.32 5.90 12.93
C THR A 68 12.32 6.94 11.80
N VAL A 69 11.32 6.88 10.94
CA VAL A 69 11.06 7.90 9.91
C VAL A 69 9.64 8.43 10.06
N ILE A 70 9.51 9.75 10.12
CA ILE A 70 8.25 10.48 10.02
C ILE A 70 8.37 11.45 8.85
N CYS A 71 7.56 11.28 7.80
CA CYS A 71 7.66 12.13 6.62
C CYS A 71 6.31 12.60 6.07
N GLU A 72 6.29 13.85 5.61
CA GLU A 72 5.20 14.42 4.82
C GLU A 72 5.76 14.80 3.45
N MET A 73 5.19 14.24 2.38
CA MET A 73 5.64 14.42 1.00
C MET A 73 4.51 15.00 0.15
N LYS A 74 4.73 16.20 -0.38
CA LYS A 74 3.82 16.93 -1.27
C LYS A 74 4.55 17.35 -2.54
N ASN A 75 4.61 16.47 -3.54
CA ASN A 75 5.45 16.63 -4.73
C ASN A 75 4.73 16.21 -6.01
N GLU A 76 5.28 16.49 -7.18
CA GLU A 76 4.74 15.89 -8.42
C GLU A 76 5.16 14.41 -8.50
N THR A 77 6.45 14.13 -8.39
CA THR A 77 7.00 12.76 -8.44
C THR A 77 7.83 12.41 -7.19
N VAL A 78 7.56 11.24 -6.61
CA VAL A 78 8.35 10.66 -5.51
C VAL A 78 8.82 9.27 -5.89
N ILE A 79 10.12 9.03 -5.73
CA ILE A 79 10.73 7.70 -5.75
C ILE A 79 11.45 7.49 -4.42
N CYS A 80 11.04 6.51 -3.63
CA CYS A 80 11.65 6.26 -2.34
C CYS A 80 11.94 4.78 -2.03
N GLU A 81 13.09 4.54 -1.40
CA GLU A 81 13.43 3.26 -0.79
C GLU A 81 13.58 3.46 0.72
N MET A 82 12.80 2.72 1.51
CA MET A 82 12.73 2.85 2.96
C MET A 82 13.08 1.51 3.62
N LYS A 83 14.14 1.50 4.43
CA LYS A 83 14.63 0.36 5.19
C LYS A 83 14.82 0.75 6.66
N ASN A 84 13.75 0.71 7.44
CA ASN A 84 13.71 1.25 8.79
C ASN A 84 13.02 0.30 9.77
N GLU A 85 13.07 0.57 11.08
CA GLU A 85 12.20 -0.16 12.01
C GLU A 85 10.76 0.36 11.90
N THR A 86 10.57 1.68 12.07
CA THR A 86 9.25 2.32 11.99
C THR A 86 9.20 3.40 10.91
N VAL A 87 8.14 3.37 10.09
CA VAL A 87 7.81 4.43 9.13
C VAL A 87 6.40 4.94 9.36
N ILE A 88 6.27 6.25 9.48
CA ILE A 88 4.99 6.98 9.45
C ILE A 88 5.07 8.00 8.31
N SER A 89 4.22 7.87 7.29
CA SER A 89 4.30 8.74 6.11
C SER A 89 2.94 9.22 5.62
N GLU A 90 2.85 10.50 5.28
CA GLU A 90 1.74 11.07 4.51
C GLU A 90 2.24 11.51 3.13
N MET A 91 1.65 10.97 2.06
CA MET A 91 2.07 11.20 0.67
C MET A 91 0.91 11.77 -0.14
N LYS A 92 1.08 13.01 -0.64
CA LYS A 92 0.12 13.70 -1.51
C LYS A 92 0.82 14.21 -2.78
N ASN A 93 0.87 13.36 -3.81
CA ASN A 93 1.68 13.57 -5.01
C ASN A 93 0.92 13.21 -6.29
N GLU A 94 1.45 13.53 -7.47
CA GLU A 94 0.88 12.98 -8.71
C GLU A 94 1.31 11.52 -8.86
N THR A 95 2.61 11.24 -8.80
CA THR A 95 3.16 9.88 -8.93
C THR A 95 4.02 9.49 -7.73
N VAL A 96 3.78 8.29 -7.19
CA VAL A 96 4.60 7.68 -6.14
C VAL A 96 5.09 6.31 -6.58
N ILE A 97 6.39 6.07 -6.46
CA ILE A 97 7.01 4.76 -6.57
C ILE A 97 7.77 4.50 -5.27
N CYS A 98 7.40 3.47 -4.51
CA CYS A 98 8.07 3.19 -3.25
C CYS A 98 8.35 1.70 -3.01
N GLU A 99 9.52 1.43 -2.41
CA GLU A 99 9.87 0.13 -1.83
C GLU A 99 10.07 0.30 -0.33
N MET A 100 9.32 -0.47 0.46
CA MET A 100 9.30 -0.39 1.92
C MET A 100 9.67 -1.75 2.52
N LYS A 101 10.76 -1.79 3.27
CA LYS A 101 11.29 -2.95 3.99
C LYS A 101 11.53 -2.61 5.46
N ASN A 102 10.50 -2.71 6.28
CA ASN A 102 10.50 -2.22 7.66
C ASN A 102 9.85 -3.20 8.64
N GLU A 103 9.95 -2.95 9.94
CA GLU A 103 9.15 -3.71 10.92
C GLU A 103 7.70 -3.22 10.86
N THR A 104 7.48 -1.93 11.05
CA THR A 104 6.15 -1.30 11.05
C THR A 104 6.05 -0.16 10.03
N VAL A 105 4.96 -0.17 9.25
CA VAL A 105 4.61 0.91 8.33
C VAL A 105 3.19 1.41 8.60
N ILE A 106 3.06 2.73 8.78
CA ILE A 106 1.78 3.43 8.79
C ILE A 106 1.81 4.49 7.70
N CYS A 107 0.96 4.37 6.68
CA CYS A 107 0.95 5.34 5.58
C CYS A 107 -0.44 5.78 5.13
N GLU A 108 -0.57 7.07 4.81
CA GLU A 108 -1.70 7.63 4.07
C GLU A 108 -1.20 8.09 2.69
N MET A 109 -1.80 7.57 1.63
CA MET A 109 -1.43 7.88 0.24
C MET A 109 -2.63 8.47 -0.50
N LYS A 110 -2.51 9.72 -0.93
CA LYS A 110 -3.50 10.41 -1.76
C LYS A 110 -2.86 11.01 -3.00
N ASN A 111 -2.83 10.24 -4.08
CA ASN A 111 -2.06 10.51 -5.30
C ASN A 111 -2.87 10.20 -6.57
N GLU A 112 -2.38 10.57 -7.75
CA GLU A 112 -2.98 10.09 -9.00
C GLU A 112 -2.56 8.63 -9.25
N ALA A 113 -1.26 8.35 -9.24
CA ALA A 113 -0.71 7.02 -9.48
C ALA A 113 0.24 6.56 -8.36
N VAL A 114 0.04 5.33 -7.88
CA VAL A 114 0.90 4.69 -6.87
C VAL A 114 1.38 3.32 -7.37
N ILE A 115 2.70 3.10 -7.28
CA ILE A 115 3.31 1.77 -7.40
C ILE A 115 4.09 1.52 -6.11
N CYS A 116 3.73 0.47 -5.36
CA CYS A 116 4.42 0.16 -4.11
C CYS A 116 4.71 -1.32 -3.91
N GLU A 117 5.89 -1.61 -3.36
CA GLU A 117 6.27 -2.93 -2.86
C GLU A 117 6.53 -2.84 -1.35
N MET A 118 5.80 -3.62 -0.57
CA MET A 118 5.84 -3.61 0.89
C MET A 118 6.24 -4.99 1.43
N LYS A 119 7.36 -5.05 2.14
CA LYS A 119 7.91 -6.25 2.80
C LYS A 119 8.21 -5.95 4.27
N ASN A 120 7.22 -6.11 5.14
CA ASN A 120 7.27 -5.66 6.52
C ASN A 120 6.65 -6.68 7.49
N GLU A 121 6.81 -6.51 8.80
CA GLU A 121 6.06 -7.31 9.77
C GLU A 121 4.61 -6.81 9.84
N GLY A 122 4.42 -5.51 10.08
CA GLY A 122 3.11 -4.86 10.17
C GLY A 122 2.93 -3.71 9.17
N VAL A 123 1.79 -3.70 8.47
CA VAL A 123 1.39 -2.59 7.60
C VAL A 123 -0.02 -2.11 7.93
N ILE A 124 -0.16 -0.80 8.12
CA ILE A 124 -1.44 -0.10 8.15
C ILE A 124 -1.41 0.97 7.06
N CYS A 125 -2.29 0.87 6.06
CA CYS A 125 -2.30 1.85 4.98
C CYS A 125 -3.71 2.29 4.57
N GLU A 126 -3.86 3.59 4.30
CA GLU A 126 -5.04 4.15 3.64
C GLU A 126 -4.62 4.70 2.26
N MET A 127 -5.28 4.24 1.20
CA MET A 127 -4.96 4.59 -0.18
C MET A 127 -6.19 5.22 -0.86
N LYS A 128 -6.06 6.49 -1.26
CA LYS A 128 -7.08 7.28 -1.98
C LYS A 128 -6.51 7.85 -3.28
N ASN A 129 -6.50 7.07 -4.35
CA ASN A 129 -5.79 7.40 -5.58
C ASN A 129 -6.64 7.13 -6.84
N GLU A 130 -6.20 7.57 -8.01
CA GLU A 130 -6.84 7.14 -9.27
C GLU A 130 -6.41 5.70 -9.59
N ALA A 131 -5.10 5.44 -9.62
CA ALA A 131 -4.55 4.12 -9.91
C ALA A 131 -3.56 3.63 -8.85
N VAL A 132 -3.73 2.37 -8.42
CA VAL A 132 -2.82 1.71 -7.48
C VAL A 132 -2.36 0.36 -8.04
N ILE A 133 -1.05 0.15 -8.03
CA ILE A 133 -0.44 -1.17 -8.19
C ILE A 133 0.38 -1.46 -6.93
N CYS A 134 0.03 -2.51 -6.18
CA CYS A 134 0.76 -2.85 -4.96
C CYS A 134 1.07 -4.34 -4.82
N GLU A 135 2.26 -4.63 -4.30
CA GLU A 135 2.65 -5.96 -3.85
C GLU A 135 2.95 -5.93 -2.36
N MET A 136 2.26 -6.76 -1.59
CA MET A 136 2.35 -6.81 -0.13
C MET A 136 2.78 -8.21 0.32
N LYS A 137 3.93 -8.29 1.00
CA LYS A 137 4.55 -9.49 1.55
C LYS A 137 4.91 -9.28 3.02
N ASN A 138 3.94 -9.43 3.91
CA ASN A 138 4.04 -9.03 5.31
C ASN A 138 3.47 -10.10 6.26
N GLU A 139 3.69 -9.98 7.57
CA GLU A 139 2.96 -10.84 8.52
C GLU A 139 1.51 -10.36 8.64
N THR A 140 1.31 -9.08 8.96
CA THR A 140 -0.02 -8.47 9.12
C THR A 140 -0.21 -7.25 8.21
N VAL A 141 -1.34 -7.23 7.48
CA VAL A 141 -1.77 -6.08 6.68
C VAL A 141 -3.17 -5.65 7.10
N ILE A 142 -3.32 -4.36 7.38
CA ILE A 142 -4.62 -3.68 7.51
C ILE A 142 -4.65 -2.57 6.47
N CYS A 143 -5.58 -2.63 5.51
CA CYS A 143 -5.65 -1.62 4.46
C CYS A 143 -7.07 -1.16 4.13
N GLU A 144 -7.20 0.13 3.83
CA GLU A 144 -8.39 0.71 3.22
C GLU A 144 -8.01 1.30 1.85
N MET A 145 -8.71 0.86 0.81
CA MET A 145 -8.45 1.25 -0.58
C MET A 145 -9.71 1.88 -1.18
N LYS A 146 -9.61 3.17 -1.54
CA LYS A 146 -10.66 3.99 -2.15
C LYS A 146 -10.13 4.64 -3.43
N ASN A 147 -10.15 3.91 -4.54
CA ASN A 147 -9.49 4.29 -5.79
C ASN A 147 -10.38 4.05 -7.01
N GLU A 148 -9.99 4.56 -8.19
CA GLU A 148 -10.69 4.17 -9.43
C GLU A 148 -10.26 2.75 -9.84
N ALA A 149 -8.94 2.50 -9.94
CA ALA A 149 -8.38 1.21 -10.32
C ALA A 149 -7.36 0.69 -9.31
N VAL A 150 -7.50 -0.59 -8.92
CA VAL A 150 -6.56 -1.28 -8.04
C VAL A 150 -6.11 -2.60 -8.66
N ILE A 151 -4.80 -2.81 -8.71
CA ILE A 151 -4.18 -4.11 -8.94
C ILE A 151 -3.32 -4.44 -7.71
N CYS A 152 -3.64 -5.52 -7.00
CA CYS A 152 -2.88 -5.90 -5.82
C CYS A 152 -2.54 -7.39 -5.74
N GLU A 153 -1.33 -7.68 -5.27
CA GLU A 153 -0.92 -9.03 -4.89
C GLU A 153 -0.59 -9.03 -3.38
N MET A 154 -1.25 -9.91 -2.63
CA MET A 154 -1.12 -10.02 -1.18
C MET A 154 -0.67 -11.43 -0.78
N LYS A 155 0.51 -11.51 -0.17
CA LYS A 155 1.15 -12.74 0.32
C LYS A 155 1.57 -12.57 1.79
N ASN A 156 0.64 -12.77 2.71
CA ASN A 156 0.78 -12.43 4.11
C ASN A 156 0.25 -13.53 5.04
N GLU A 157 0.51 -13.46 6.34
CA GLU A 157 -0.18 -14.35 7.30
C GLU A 157 -1.62 -13.89 7.48
N THR A 158 -1.82 -12.62 7.85
CA THR A 158 -3.13 -12.01 8.08
C THR A 158 -3.36 -10.78 7.20
N VAL A 159 -4.51 -10.74 6.52
CA VAL A 159 -4.98 -9.57 5.77
C VAL A 159 -6.36 -9.17 6.26
N ILE A 160 -6.50 -7.89 6.60
CA ILE A 160 -7.78 -7.22 6.81
C ILE A 160 -7.86 -6.06 5.81
N CYS A 161 -8.82 -6.11 4.89
CA CYS A 161 -8.93 -5.06 3.88
C CYS A 161 -10.36 -4.61 3.58
N GLU A 162 -10.53 -3.31 3.39
CA GLU A 162 -11.75 -2.71 2.83
C GLU A 162 -11.43 -2.09 1.47
N MET A 163 -12.15 -2.51 0.42
CA MET A 163 -11.94 -2.07 -0.95
C MET A 163 -13.22 -1.43 -1.49
N LYS A 164 -13.15 -0.13 -1.79
CA LYS A 164 -14.23 0.69 -2.38
C LYS A 164 -13.74 1.39 -3.65
N ASN A 165 -13.81 0.71 -4.78
CA ASN A 165 -13.19 1.14 -6.03
C ASN A 165 -14.11 0.94 -7.24
N GLU A 166 -13.78 1.50 -8.39
CA GLU A 166 -14.50 1.16 -9.62
C GLU A 166 -14.07 -0.23 -10.11
N ALA A 167 -12.76 -0.47 -10.25
CA ALA A 167 -12.20 -1.74 -10.70
C ALA A 167 -11.14 -2.28 -9.74
N VAL A 168 -11.26 -3.57 -9.39
CA VAL A 168 -10.28 -4.29 -8.57
C VAL A 168 -9.84 -5.57 -9.28
N ILE A 169 -8.54 -5.76 -9.38
CA ILE A 169 -7.90 -7.04 -9.69
C ILE A 169 -7.02 -7.40 -8.49
N CYS A 170 -7.29 -8.52 -7.83
CA CYS A 170 -6.51 -8.93 -6.67
C CYS A 170 -6.15 -10.42 -6.65
N GLU A 171 -4.94 -10.74 -6.21
CA GLU A 171 -4.51 -12.09 -5.88
C GLU A 171 -4.12 -12.15 -4.40
N MET A 172 -4.77 -13.04 -3.65
CA MET A 172 -4.60 -13.20 -2.21
C MET A 172 -4.13 -14.62 -1.89
N LYS A 173 -2.92 -14.74 -1.33
CA LYS A 173 -2.28 -15.98 -0.88
C LYS A 173 -1.82 -15.84 0.57
N ASN A 174 -2.72 -16.10 1.51
CA ASN A 174 -2.52 -15.80 2.93
C ASN A 174 -3.00 -16.94 3.83
N GLU A 175 -2.68 -16.92 5.13
CA GLU A 175 -3.33 -17.84 6.07
C GLU A 175 -4.76 -17.39 6.34
N THR A 176 -4.94 -16.13 6.75
CA THR A 176 -6.25 -15.54 7.06
C THR A 176 -6.52 -14.29 6.24
N VAL A 177 -7.70 -14.23 5.61
CA VAL A 177 -8.22 -13.04 4.92
C VAL A 177 -9.58 -12.65 5.48
N ILE A 178 -9.70 -11.39 5.86
CA ILE A 178 -10.98 -10.74 6.17
C ILE A 178 -11.11 -9.54 5.22
N CYS A 179 -12.07 -9.61 4.29
CA CYS A 179 -12.21 -8.53 3.30
C CYS A 179 -13.66 -8.08 3.07
N GLU A 180 -13.84 -6.77 2.94
CA GLU A 180 -15.08 -6.17 2.43
C GLU A 180 -14.80 -5.52 1.07
N MET A 181 -15.55 -5.92 0.05
CA MET A 181 -15.39 -5.43 -1.33
C MET A 181 -16.70 -4.80 -1.80
N LYS A 182 -16.65 -3.48 -2.08
CA LYS A 182 -17.75 -2.65 -2.57
C LYS A 182 -17.33 -1.90 -3.83
N ASN A 183 -17.40 -2.54 -4.99
CA ASN A 183 -16.83 -2.04 -6.24
C ASN A 183 -17.80 -2.20 -7.42
N GLU A 184 -17.53 -1.58 -8.56
CA GLU A 184 -18.29 -1.90 -9.78
C GLU A 184 -17.85 -3.26 -10.32
N THR A 185 -16.54 -3.45 -10.55
CA THR A 185 -15.98 -4.70 -11.06
C THR A 185 -14.90 -5.27 -10.15
N VAL A 186 -15.00 -6.55 -9.82
CA VAL A 186 -13.98 -7.31 -9.07
C VAL A 186 -13.56 -8.54 -9.86
N ILE A 187 -12.25 -8.70 -10.02
CA ILE A 187 -11.61 -9.96 -10.41
C ILE A 187 -10.68 -10.38 -9.28
N CYS A 188 -10.96 -11.50 -8.63
CA CYS A 188 -10.13 -11.94 -7.50
C CYS A 188 -9.78 -13.43 -7.53
N GLU A 189 -8.54 -13.74 -7.17
CA GLU A 189 -8.11 -15.10 -6.88
C GLU A 189 -7.71 -15.20 -5.40
N MET A 190 -8.34 -16.12 -4.67
CA MET A 190 -8.13 -16.32 -3.23
C MET A 190 -7.65 -17.76 -2.97
N LYS A 191 -6.43 -17.89 -2.46
CA LYS A 191 -5.77 -19.15 -2.11
C LYS A 191 -5.25 -19.08 -0.67
N ASN A 192 -6.13 -19.34 0.30
CA ASN A 192 -5.87 -19.10 1.71
C ASN A 192 -6.31 -20.27 2.59
N GLU A 193 -5.90 -20.31 3.86
CA GLU A 193 -6.49 -21.27 4.80
C GLU A 193 -7.93 -20.85 5.15
N THR A 194 -8.10 -19.62 5.65
CA THR A 194 -9.40 -19.06 6.03
C THR A 194 -9.71 -17.77 5.27
N VAL A 195 -10.91 -17.69 4.70
CA VAL A 195 -11.46 -16.47 4.09
C VAL A 195 -12.80 -16.12 4.73
N ILE A 196 -12.92 -14.87 5.18
CA ILE A 196 -14.18 -14.23 5.54
C ILE A 196 -14.36 -13.04 4.60
N CYS A 197 -15.34 -13.08 3.70
CA CYS A 197 -15.53 -12.00 2.74
C CYS A 197 -16.98 -11.55 2.59
N GLU A 198 -17.17 -10.23 2.45
CA GLU A 198 -18.42 -9.64 2.01
C GLU A 198 -18.18 -8.92 0.67
N MET A 199 -18.94 -9.30 -0.35
CA MET A 199 -18.83 -8.79 -1.72
C MET A 199 -20.16 -8.16 -2.13
N LYS A 200 -20.15 -6.84 -2.35
CA LYS A 200 -21.27 -6.02 -2.82
C LYS A 200 -20.86 -5.23 -4.06
N ASN A 201 -20.97 -5.84 -5.23
CA ASN A 201 -20.45 -5.30 -6.48
C ASN A 201 -21.43 -5.43 -7.64
N GLU A 202 -21.22 -4.71 -8.74
CA GLU A 202 -22.02 -4.95 -9.95
C GLU A 202 -21.60 -6.26 -10.61
N ALA A 203 -20.31 -6.45 -10.86
CA ALA A 203 -19.77 -7.66 -11.48
C ALA A 203 -18.61 -8.26 -10.65
N VAL A 204 -18.69 -9.57 -10.40
CA VAL A 204 -17.63 -10.33 -9.73
C VAL A 204 -17.21 -11.53 -10.57
N ILE A 205 -15.91 -11.68 -10.78
CA ILE A 205 -15.27 -12.91 -11.23
C ILE A 205 -14.32 -13.37 -10.14
N CYS A 206 -14.59 -14.50 -9.50
CA CYS A 206 -13.76 -14.98 -8.40
C CYS A 206 -13.40 -16.46 -8.50
N GLU A 207 -12.14 -16.77 -8.21
CA GLU A 207 -11.67 -18.14 -7.95
C GLU A 207 -11.26 -18.26 -6.48
N MET A 208 -11.87 -19.19 -5.75
CA MET A 208 -11.63 -19.43 -4.33
C MET A 208 -11.15 -20.87 -4.12
N LYS A 209 -9.93 -21.03 -3.63
CA LYS A 209 -9.27 -22.32 -3.32
C LYS A 209 -8.73 -22.27 -1.88
N ASN A 210 -9.58 -22.55 -0.91
CA ASN A 210 -9.28 -22.35 0.50
C ASN A 210 -9.70 -23.55 1.37
N GLU A 211 -9.19 -23.65 2.60
CA GLU A 211 -9.68 -24.66 3.54
C GLU A 211 -11.08 -24.29 4.07
N GLY A 212 -11.24 -23.04 4.53
CA GLY A 212 -12.50 -22.51 5.03
C GLY A 212 -12.89 -21.19 4.35
N VAL A 213 -14.16 -21.10 3.92
CA VAL A 213 -14.74 -19.86 3.39
C VAL A 213 -16.05 -19.56 4.09
N ILE A 214 -16.17 -18.33 4.60
CA ILE A 214 -17.43 -17.71 4.97
C ILE A 214 -17.61 -16.51 4.04
N CYS A 215 -18.60 -16.56 3.15
CA CYS A 215 -18.83 -15.48 2.21
C CYS A 215 -20.28 -15.00 2.15
N GLU A 216 -20.45 -13.69 2.03
CA GLU A 216 -21.72 -13.06 1.68
C GLU A 216 -21.55 -12.33 0.35
N MET A 217 -22.32 -12.73 -0.65
CA MET A 217 -22.27 -12.17 -2.01
C MET A 217 -23.62 -11.53 -2.35
N LYS A 218 -23.60 -10.22 -2.61
CA LYS A 218 -24.75 -9.39 -3.00
C LYS A 218 -24.39 -8.57 -4.23
N ASN A 219 -24.40 -9.21 -5.40
CA ASN A 219 -23.91 -8.63 -6.65
C ASN A 219 -24.93 -8.75 -7.78
N GLU A 220 -24.84 -7.91 -8.81
CA GLU A 220 -25.71 -8.07 -9.99
C GLU A 220 -25.32 -9.31 -10.79
N ALA A 221 -24.04 -9.45 -11.15
CA ALA A 221 -23.50 -10.59 -11.88
C ALA A 221 -22.33 -11.25 -11.13
N VAL A 222 -22.37 -12.58 -11.01
CA VAL A 222 -21.27 -13.37 -10.41
C VAL A 222 -20.89 -14.54 -11.31
N ILE A 223 -19.60 -14.63 -11.60
CA ILE A 223 -18.94 -15.83 -12.12
C ILE A 223 -17.98 -16.33 -11.04
N CYS A 224 -18.23 -17.52 -10.49
CA CYS A 224 -17.39 -18.05 -9.42
C CYS A 224 -16.96 -19.50 -9.64
N GLU A 225 -15.71 -19.80 -9.27
CA GLU A 225 -15.24 -21.17 -9.07
C GLU A 225 -14.77 -21.32 -7.61
N MET A 226 -15.45 -22.18 -6.86
CA MET A 226 -15.15 -22.44 -5.45
C MET A 226 -14.71 -23.88 -5.27
N LYS A 227 -13.46 -24.08 -4.84
CA LYS A 227 -12.84 -25.37 -4.52
C LYS A 227 -12.34 -25.32 -3.08
N ASN A 228 -13.24 -25.44 -2.11
CA ASN A 228 -12.89 -25.30 -0.70
C ASN A 228 -13.25 -26.55 0.12
N GLU A 229 -12.59 -26.78 1.25
CA GLU A 229 -12.99 -27.90 2.12
C GLU A 229 -14.33 -27.62 2.80
N THR A 230 -14.48 -26.42 3.39
CA THR A 230 -15.70 -25.97 4.04
C THR A 230 -16.16 -24.62 3.49
N VAL A 231 -17.46 -24.52 3.20
CA VAL A 231 -18.08 -23.27 2.74
C VAL A 231 -19.36 -23.00 3.52
N ILE A 232 -19.46 -21.79 4.06
CA ILE A 232 -20.69 -21.14 4.48
C ILE A 232 -20.89 -19.95 3.55
N SER A 233 -21.94 -19.96 2.73
CA SER A 233 -22.15 -18.92 1.74
C SER A 233 -23.59 -18.43 1.71
N GLU A 234 -23.79 -17.12 1.76
CA GLU A 234 -25.06 -16.48 1.45
C GLU A 234 -24.94 -15.72 0.11
N MET A 235 -25.68 -16.17 -0.91
CA MET A 235 -25.65 -15.58 -2.24
C MET A 235 -27.00 -14.96 -2.59
N LYS A 236 -27.00 -13.64 -2.75
CA LYS A 236 -28.15 -12.80 -3.16
C LYS A 236 -27.76 -12.03 -4.42
N ASN A 237 -27.65 -12.73 -5.54
CA ASN A 237 -27.23 -12.15 -6.81
C ASN A 237 -28.34 -12.29 -7.87
N GLU A 238 -28.33 -11.41 -8.88
CA GLU A 238 -29.30 -11.48 -9.98
C GLU A 238 -28.92 -12.57 -11.00
N ASP A 239 -27.70 -12.50 -11.52
CA ASP A 239 -27.12 -13.43 -12.48
C ASP A 239 -25.94 -14.20 -11.85
N VAL A 240 -26.01 -15.54 -11.89
CA VAL A 240 -25.00 -16.40 -11.26
C VAL A 240 -24.58 -17.54 -12.19
N ILE A 241 -23.28 -17.63 -12.42
CA ILE A 241 -22.61 -18.81 -12.97
C ILE A 241 -21.58 -19.27 -11.93
N CYS A 242 -21.90 -20.31 -11.18
CA CYS A 242 -21.03 -20.78 -10.13
C CYS A 242 -20.77 -22.28 -10.20
N GLU A 243 -19.50 -22.64 -10.11
CA GLU A 243 -19.02 -24.02 -9.96
C GLU A 243 -18.51 -24.22 -8.54
N MET A 244 -19.18 -25.08 -7.77
CA MET A 244 -18.79 -25.42 -6.40
C MET A 244 -18.32 -26.86 -6.32
N LYS A 245 -17.06 -27.05 -5.95
CA LYS A 245 -16.39 -28.34 -5.70
C LYS A 245 -15.91 -28.37 -4.25
N ASN A 246 -16.86 -28.46 -3.33
CA ASN A 246 -16.59 -28.38 -1.90
C ASN A 246 -16.77 -29.72 -1.19
N THR A 247 -15.96 -29.96 -0.16
CA THR A 247 -16.08 -31.19 0.67
C THR A 247 -17.30 -31.11 1.60
N ALA A 248 -17.63 -29.92 2.11
CA ALA A 248 -18.82 -29.64 2.90
C ALA A 248 -19.40 -28.25 2.57
N VAL A 249 -20.72 -28.16 2.45
CA VAL A 249 -21.47 -26.91 2.26
C VAL A 249 -22.54 -26.81 3.35
N ILE A 250 -22.56 -25.70 4.09
CA ILE A 250 -23.52 -25.39 5.15
C ILE A 250 -24.25 -24.10 4.78
#